data_AF-B4YIH5-F1
#
_entry.id   AF-B4YIH5-F1
#
_cell.length_a   1.000
_cell.length_b   1.000
_cell.length_c   1.000
_cell.angle_alpha   90.00
_cell.angle_beta   90.00
_cell.angle_gamma   90.00
#
_symmetry.space_group_name_H-M   'P 1'
#
loop_
_entity.id
_entity.type
_entity.pdbx_description
1 polymer ?
#
loop_
_entity_poly.entity_id
_entity_poly.type
_entity_poly.pdbx_seq_one_letter_code
_entity_poly.pdbx_strand_id
1 'polypeptide(L)'
;AAEQFCSDMYHATTMSHVAGVISSLPPDMDLSQVKLPTTGNQFRAKWGGHGTGWFNDDFALLYAIMGPKVVDYWTKGVAAERAKARLGGRLPADRMVGQHMTIFPTCSFLPGINTVRTWHPRGPNEVEVWSFVVVDADAPEEIKEEFRKMNILTFNQGGTFEQDDGENWVEVQRVLRGHVARSQPFCAQMGLNKPNANNPEFPGKTSYVYGEEAARGFYHHWSRMMSEPTWESLRP
;
A
#
# COMPACT_ATOMS: atom_id res chain seq x y z
N ALA A 1 9.03 4.42 3.65
CA ALA A 1 8.96 3.00 3.24
C ALA A 1 7.90 2.20 4.02
N ALA A 2 8.22 1.58 5.18
CA ALA A 2 7.29 0.66 5.87
C ALA A 2 5.94 1.29 6.28
N GLU A 3 5.96 2.51 6.85
CA GLU A 3 4.72 3.24 7.18
C GLU A 3 3.87 3.51 5.93
N GLN A 4 4.50 3.92 4.82
CA GLN A 4 3.79 4.28 3.59
C GLN A 4 2.98 3.10 3.07
N PHE A 5 3.60 1.92 2.96
CA PHE A 5 2.90 0.70 2.55
C PHE A 5 1.90 0.22 3.61
N CYS A 6 2.02 0.64 4.87
CA CYS A 6 1.09 0.30 5.95
C CYS A 6 -0.20 1.15 5.88
N SER A 7 -0.09 2.44 5.57
CA SER A 7 -1.15 3.42 5.88
C SER A 7 -1.32 4.57 4.89
N ASP A 8 -0.46 4.71 3.89
CA ASP A 8 -0.40 5.94 3.10
C ASP A 8 -0.89 5.71 1.67
N MET A 9 -2.20 5.58 1.48
CA MET A 9 -2.79 5.77 0.15
C MET A 9 -2.79 7.26 -0.26
N TYR A 10 -2.62 8.16 0.72
CA TYR A 10 -2.79 9.59 0.54
C TYR A 10 -1.74 10.20 -0.40
N HIS A 11 -0.46 9.79 -0.30
CA HIS A 11 0.58 10.24 -1.23
C HIS A 11 0.26 9.86 -2.69
N ALA A 12 -0.30 8.65 -2.90
CA ALA A 12 -0.45 8.07 -4.23
C ALA A 12 -1.48 8.80 -5.10
N THR A 13 -2.54 9.32 -4.49
CA THR A 13 -3.64 9.99 -5.18
C THR A 13 -3.65 11.50 -4.97
N THR A 14 -2.57 12.06 -4.44
CA THR A 14 -2.36 13.50 -4.37
C THR A 14 -1.37 13.92 -5.45
N MET A 15 -0.08 13.96 -5.15
CA MET A 15 0.92 14.46 -6.09
C MET A 15 2.08 13.50 -6.36
N SER A 16 2.36 12.54 -5.47
CA SER A 16 3.57 11.72 -5.58
C SER A 16 3.63 10.93 -6.88
N HIS A 17 2.49 10.39 -7.34
CA HIS A 17 2.45 9.50 -8.51
C HIS A 17 1.76 10.09 -9.72
N VAL A 18 1.62 11.41 -9.81
CA VAL A 18 0.95 12.05 -10.96
C VAL A 18 1.69 11.71 -12.27
N ALA A 19 3.03 11.74 -12.26
CA ALA A 19 3.84 11.34 -13.41
C ALA A 19 3.76 9.82 -13.68
N GLY A 20 3.79 9.01 -12.63
CA GLY A 20 3.59 7.56 -12.73
C GLY A 20 2.27 7.18 -13.39
N VAL A 21 1.16 7.85 -13.01
CA VAL A 21 -0.15 7.67 -13.64
C VAL A 21 -0.09 8.06 -15.12
N ILE A 22 0.41 9.25 -15.47
CA ILE A 22 0.54 9.67 -16.89
C ILE A 22 1.31 8.62 -17.71
N SER A 23 2.41 8.11 -17.18
CA SER A 23 3.26 7.13 -17.89
C SER A 23 2.57 5.80 -18.20
N SER A 24 1.51 5.49 -17.47
CA SER A 24 0.80 4.20 -17.57
C SER A 24 -0.52 4.33 -18.33
N LEU A 25 -0.94 5.55 -18.67
CA LEU A 25 -2.13 5.79 -19.48
C LEU A 25 -1.89 5.48 -20.96
N PRO A 26 -2.94 5.12 -21.71
CA PRO A 26 -2.91 5.12 -23.17
C PRO A 26 -2.48 6.50 -23.72
N PRO A 27 -1.78 6.55 -24.88
CA PRO A 27 -1.28 7.81 -25.45
C PRO A 27 -2.34 8.87 -25.76
N ASP A 28 -3.60 8.47 -25.89
CA ASP A 28 -4.75 9.32 -26.16
C ASP A 28 -5.51 9.76 -24.91
N MET A 29 -5.01 9.40 -23.72
CA MET A 29 -5.59 9.79 -22.43
C MET A 29 -4.68 10.74 -21.65
N ASP A 30 -5.30 11.69 -20.95
CA ASP A 30 -4.64 12.57 -19.98
C ASP A 30 -5.28 12.47 -18.58
N LEU A 31 -4.69 13.17 -17.61
CA LEU A 31 -5.11 13.14 -16.21
C LEU A 31 -6.54 13.63 -15.97
N SER A 32 -7.07 14.52 -16.81
CA SER A 32 -8.44 15.02 -16.67
C SER A 32 -9.47 13.93 -16.93
N GLN A 33 -9.08 12.86 -17.62
CA GLN A 33 -9.89 11.69 -17.92
C GLN A 33 -9.75 10.58 -16.86
N VAL A 34 -8.81 10.72 -15.92
CA VAL A 34 -8.62 9.78 -14.81
C VAL A 34 -9.40 10.25 -13.60
N LYS A 35 -10.52 9.58 -13.32
CA LYS A 35 -11.27 9.81 -12.09
C LYS A 35 -10.61 9.05 -10.94
N LEU A 36 -10.07 9.77 -9.96
CA LEU A 36 -9.57 9.15 -8.75
C LEU A 36 -10.74 8.60 -7.90
N PRO A 37 -10.62 7.38 -7.35
CA PRO A 37 -11.62 6.86 -6.45
C PRO A 37 -11.70 7.73 -5.19
N THR A 38 -12.92 7.98 -4.72
CA THR A 38 -13.15 8.77 -3.49
C THR A 38 -13.60 7.92 -2.32
N THR A 39 -13.95 6.66 -2.58
CA THR A 39 -14.40 5.69 -1.59
C THR A 39 -13.35 4.63 -1.36
N GLY A 40 -13.02 4.38 -0.10
CA GLY A 40 -12.06 3.36 0.27
C GLY A 40 -11.94 3.26 1.78
N ASN A 41 -11.23 2.22 2.22
CA ASN A 41 -11.02 1.94 3.62
C ASN A 41 -9.56 1.59 3.92
N GLN A 42 -9.21 1.72 5.19
CA GLN A 42 -7.94 1.26 5.74
C GLN A 42 -8.21 0.39 6.96
N PHE A 43 -7.37 -0.61 7.17
CA PHE A 43 -7.39 -1.53 8.29
C PHE A 43 -6.17 -1.31 9.19
N ARG A 44 -6.41 -1.31 10.50
CA ARG A 44 -5.41 -1.39 11.55
C ARG A 44 -5.54 -2.72 12.27
N ALA A 45 -4.44 -3.48 12.37
CA ALA A 45 -4.43 -4.73 13.12
C ALA A 45 -4.72 -4.51 14.61
N LYS A 46 -5.41 -5.47 15.23
CA LYS A 46 -5.70 -5.47 16.68
C LYS A 46 -4.42 -5.40 17.52
N TRP A 47 -3.37 -6.08 17.06
CA TRP A 47 -2.04 -6.10 17.64
C TRP A 47 -1.01 -6.23 16.52
N GLY A 48 0.25 -5.85 16.77
CA GLY A 48 1.37 -6.13 15.86
C GLY A 48 1.72 -5.00 14.89
N GLY A 49 0.96 -3.89 14.89
CA GLY A 49 1.29 -2.72 14.06
C GLY A 49 1.15 -2.95 12.54
N HIS A 50 0.50 -4.04 12.13
CA HIS A 50 0.20 -4.28 10.71
C HIS A 50 -0.93 -3.38 10.22
N GLY A 51 -0.91 -3.08 8.92
CA GLY A 51 -1.93 -2.24 8.31
C GLY A 51 -2.01 -2.44 6.81
N THR A 52 -3.18 -2.11 6.26
CA THR A 52 -3.44 -2.14 4.83
C THR A 52 -4.55 -1.17 4.46
N GLY A 53 -4.47 -0.54 3.29
CA GLY A 53 -5.52 0.33 2.76
C GLY A 53 -5.83 0.00 1.29
N TRP A 54 -7.04 0.37 0.86
CA TRP A 54 -7.57 0.10 -0.48
C TRP A 54 -8.69 1.07 -0.85
N PHE A 55 -8.93 1.24 -2.14
CA PHE A 55 -10.16 1.84 -2.66
C PHE A 55 -11.25 0.78 -2.86
N ASN A 56 -12.51 1.21 -2.82
CA ASN A 56 -13.66 0.33 -3.01
C ASN A 56 -14.19 0.46 -4.44
N ASP A 57 -14.42 -0.67 -5.09
CA ASP A 57 -15.19 -0.89 -6.32
C ASP A 57 -14.62 -0.31 -7.63
N ASP A 58 -13.99 0.85 -7.60
CA ASP A 58 -13.50 1.54 -8.80
C ASP A 58 -12.11 1.05 -9.24
N PHE A 59 -12.08 0.04 -10.12
CA PHE A 59 -10.85 -0.55 -10.66
C PHE A 59 -10.14 0.33 -11.70
N ALA A 60 -10.63 1.53 -12.03
CA ALA A 60 -9.99 2.40 -13.03
C ALA A 60 -8.54 2.75 -12.67
N LEU A 61 -8.25 2.95 -11.38
CA LEU A 61 -6.88 3.20 -10.92
C LEU A 61 -5.97 1.98 -11.14
N LEU A 62 -6.44 0.78 -10.79
CA LEU A 62 -5.66 -0.44 -11.02
C LEU A 62 -5.50 -0.73 -12.52
N TYR A 63 -6.50 -0.39 -13.32
CA TYR A 63 -6.45 -0.47 -14.78
C TYR A 63 -5.37 0.45 -15.34
N ALA A 64 -5.30 1.68 -14.85
CA ALA A 64 -4.26 2.62 -15.25
C ALA A 64 -2.86 2.11 -14.90
N ILE A 65 -2.69 1.39 -13.78
CA ILE A 65 -1.37 0.92 -13.32
C ILE A 65 -0.96 -0.41 -13.96
N MET A 66 -1.87 -1.39 -14.02
CA MET A 66 -1.58 -2.78 -14.39
C MET A 66 -2.15 -3.20 -15.75
N GLY A 67 -2.92 -2.33 -16.39
CA GLY A 67 -3.52 -2.58 -17.69
C GLY A 67 -4.73 -3.55 -17.68
N PRO A 68 -5.45 -3.63 -18.81
CA PRO A 68 -6.70 -4.39 -18.93
C PRO A 68 -6.55 -5.88 -18.62
N LYS A 69 -5.48 -6.52 -19.11
CA LYS A 69 -5.32 -7.98 -18.97
C LYS A 69 -5.21 -8.42 -17.52
N VAL A 70 -4.42 -7.70 -16.72
CA VAL A 70 -4.25 -8.01 -15.30
C VAL A 70 -5.55 -7.73 -14.55
N VAL A 71 -6.21 -6.60 -14.81
CA VAL A 71 -7.48 -6.27 -14.15
C VAL A 71 -8.59 -7.24 -14.51
N ASP A 72 -8.70 -7.66 -15.77
CA ASP A 72 -9.69 -8.65 -16.20
C ASP A 72 -9.43 -10.01 -15.55
N TYR A 73 -8.17 -10.45 -15.46
CA TYR A 73 -7.79 -11.64 -14.69
C TYR A 73 -8.17 -11.54 -13.22
N TRP A 74 -7.94 -10.36 -12.61
CA TRP A 74 -8.20 -10.11 -11.19
C TRP A 74 -9.70 -10.04 -10.86
N THR A 75 -10.53 -9.57 -11.78
CA THR A 75 -11.94 -9.22 -11.52
C THR A 75 -12.96 -10.09 -12.23
N LYS A 76 -12.57 -10.85 -13.26
CA LYS A 76 -13.49 -11.62 -14.10
C LYS A 76 -13.03 -13.06 -14.29
N GLY A 77 -13.99 -13.91 -14.67
CA GLY A 77 -13.71 -15.29 -15.06
C GLY A 77 -13.41 -16.24 -13.91
N VAL A 78 -12.99 -17.46 -14.26
CA VAL A 78 -12.91 -18.58 -13.30
C VAL A 78 -11.91 -18.33 -12.18
N ALA A 79 -10.81 -17.62 -12.45
CA ALA A 79 -9.81 -17.27 -11.43
C ALA A 79 -10.38 -16.31 -10.38
N ALA A 80 -11.01 -15.21 -10.81
CA ALA A 80 -11.65 -14.25 -9.91
C ALA A 80 -12.79 -14.88 -9.10
N GLU A 81 -13.65 -15.71 -9.71
CA GLU A 81 -14.72 -16.41 -9.00
C GLU A 81 -14.17 -17.39 -7.95
N ARG A 82 -13.06 -18.08 -8.26
CA ARG A 82 -12.37 -18.94 -7.31
C ARG A 82 -11.77 -18.14 -6.16
N ALA A 83 -11.16 -16.99 -6.43
CA ALA A 83 -10.63 -16.09 -5.41
C ALA A 83 -11.77 -15.57 -4.50
N LYS A 84 -12.88 -15.14 -5.08
CA LYS A 84 -14.09 -14.72 -4.36
C LYS A 84 -14.65 -15.83 -3.48
N ALA A 85 -14.72 -17.07 -3.97
CA ALA A 85 -15.15 -18.21 -3.17
C ALA A 85 -14.23 -18.50 -1.97
N ARG A 86 -12.92 -18.25 -2.11
CA ARG A 86 -11.93 -18.47 -1.05
C ARG A 86 -11.88 -17.33 -0.02
N LEU A 87 -12.07 -16.09 -0.46
CA LEU A 87 -11.87 -14.89 0.36
C LEU A 87 -13.17 -14.26 0.86
N GLY A 88 -14.26 -14.37 0.09
CA GLY A 88 -15.53 -13.69 0.33
C GLY A 88 -16.23 -14.06 1.64
N GLY A 89 -15.92 -15.24 2.21
CA GLY A 89 -16.39 -15.63 3.53
C GLY A 89 -15.70 -14.89 4.70
N ARG A 90 -14.64 -14.13 4.43
CA ARG A 90 -13.86 -13.39 5.45
C ARG A 90 -13.99 -11.88 5.31
N LEU A 91 -13.96 -11.39 4.07
CA LEU A 91 -14.06 -9.98 3.73
C LEU A 91 -14.42 -9.84 2.24
N PRO A 92 -15.04 -8.72 1.80
CA PRO A 92 -15.42 -8.50 0.40
C PRO A 92 -14.19 -8.12 -0.45
N ALA A 93 -13.28 -9.08 -0.65
CA ALA A 93 -11.99 -8.88 -1.31
C ALA A 93 -12.12 -8.49 -2.78
N ASP A 94 -13.21 -8.91 -3.43
CA ASP A 94 -13.56 -8.59 -4.81
C ASP A 94 -13.87 -7.11 -5.04
N ARG A 95 -14.01 -6.32 -3.96
CA ARG A 95 -14.23 -4.87 -4.01
C ARG A 95 -12.96 -4.06 -3.76
N MET A 96 -11.85 -4.69 -3.38
CA MET A 96 -10.63 -4.00 -2.95
C MET A 96 -9.74 -3.67 -4.15
N VAL A 97 -9.43 -2.39 -4.32
CA VAL A 97 -8.65 -1.86 -5.46
C VAL A 97 -7.38 -1.18 -4.97
N GLY A 98 -6.26 -1.44 -5.66
CA GLY A 98 -4.99 -0.77 -5.41
C GLY A 98 -4.50 -0.97 -3.98
N GLN A 99 -4.67 -2.17 -3.44
CA GLN A 99 -4.40 -2.41 -2.03
C GLN A 99 -2.90 -2.24 -1.73
N HIS A 100 -2.58 -1.55 -0.63
CA HIS A 100 -1.23 -1.51 -0.06
C HIS A 100 -1.23 -2.19 1.30
N MET A 101 -0.16 -2.90 1.66
CA MET A 101 -0.07 -3.59 2.95
C MET A 101 1.36 -3.63 3.50
N THR A 102 1.46 -3.56 4.84
CA THR A 102 2.68 -3.91 5.56
C THR A 102 2.38 -4.84 6.72
N ILE A 103 3.12 -5.95 6.75
CA ILE A 103 3.30 -6.79 7.93
C ILE A 103 4.54 -6.27 8.64
N PHE A 104 4.31 -5.59 9.77
CA PHE A 104 5.36 -5.11 10.66
C PHE A 104 6.46 -6.17 10.91
N PRO A 105 7.75 -5.80 10.91
CA PRO A 105 8.25 -4.41 10.75
C PRO A 105 8.47 -4.00 9.29
N THR A 106 8.87 -4.92 8.41
CA THR A 106 9.48 -4.54 7.12
C THR A 106 9.05 -5.39 5.93
N CYS A 107 8.01 -6.21 6.05
CA CYS A 107 7.43 -6.92 4.91
C CYS A 107 6.28 -6.10 4.31
N SER A 108 6.43 -5.64 3.07
CA SER A 108 5.43 -4.81 2.40
C SER A 108 5.10 -5.37 1.02
N PHE A 109 3.83 -5.27 0.62
CA PHE A 109 3.36 -5.78 -0.66
C PHE A 109 2.07 -5.07 -1.11
N LEU A 110 1.79 -5.15 -2.40
CA LEU A 110 0.64 -4.49 -3.04
C LEU A 110 -0.26 -5.51 -3.74
N PRO A 111 -1.32 -6.06 -3.09
CA PRO A 111 -2.22 -7.01 -3.74
C PRO A 111 -2.87 -6.43 -5.01
N GLY A 112 -2.84 -7.20 -6.10
CA GLY A 112 -3.31 -6.79 -7.43
C GLY A 112 -2.19 -6.29 -8.34
N ILE A 113 -1.15 -5.67 -7.77
CA ILE A 113 0.11 -5.34 -8.47
C ILE A 113 1.11 -6.49 -8.28
N ASN A 114 1.11 -7.09 -7.10
CA ASN A 114 1.88 -8.26 -6.66
C ASN A 114 3.41 -8.06 -6.55
N THR A 115 3.88 -6.81 -6.43
CA THR A 115 5.21 -6.54 -5.88
C THR A 115 5.23 -6.87 -4.39
N VAL A 116 6.29 -7.54 -3.95
CA VAL A 116 6.59 -7.86 -2.55
C VAL A 116 8.00 -7.39 -2.26
N ARG A 117 8.23 -6.80 -1.08
CA ARG A 117 9.59 -6.43 -0.65
C ARG A 117 9.84 -6.59 0.84
N THR A 118 11.13 -6.71 1.13
CA THR A 118 11.69 -6.49 2.47
C THR A 118 12.53 -5.22 2.48
N TRP A 119 12.29 -4.36 3.48
CA TRP A 119 13.13 -3.19 3.77
C TRP A 119 14.24 -3.58 4.74
N HIS A 120 15.45 -3.84 4.24
CA HIS A 120 16.59 -4.21 5.07
C HIS A 120 17.23 -2.94 5.67
N PRO A 121 17.25 -2.77 7.01
CA PRO A 121 17.84 -1.58 7.62
C PRO A 121 19.36 -1.55 7.44
N ARG A 122 19.92 -0.37 7.13
CA ARG A 122 21.36 -0.08 7.04
C ARG A 122 21.70 1.12 7.93
N GLY A 123 21.48 0.94 9.23
CA GLY A 123 21.49 2.05 10.18
C GLY A 123 20.25 2.94 10.06
N PRO A 124 20.23 4.11 10.73
CA PRO A 124 19.04 4.97 10.75
C PRO A 124 18.85 5.82 9.49
N ASN A 125 19.84 5.89 8.59
CA ASN A 125 19.83 6.79 7.44
C ASN A 125 19.78 6.09 6.07
N GLU A 126 19.71 4.77 6.04
CA GLU A 126 19.74 4.00 4.80
C GLU A 126 18.95 2.71 4.94
N VAL A 127 18.37 2.25 3.83
CA VAL A 127 17.70 0.96 3.69
C VAL A 127 18.10 0.32 2.36
N GLU A 128 18.20 -1.00 2.32
CA GLU A 128 18.25 -1.77 1.09
C GLU A 128 16.86 -2.35 0.78
N VAL A 129 16.41 -2.23 -0.46
CA VAL A 129 15.11 -2.75 -0.91
C VAL A 129 15.34 -4.07 -1.65
N TRP A 130 14.87 -5.18 -1.08
CA TRP A 130 14.87 -6.47 -1.77
C TRP A 130 13.45 -6.78 -2.21
N SER A 131 13.18 -6.62 -3.51
CA SER A 131 11.85 -6.81 -4.10
C SER A 131 11.82 -8.00 -5.06
N PHE A 132 10.65 -8.64 -5.13
CA PHE A 132 10.32 -9.70 -6.08
C PHE A 132 8.82 -9.63 -6.41
N VAL A 133 8.42 -10.34 -7.46
CA VAL A 133 7.02 -10.39 -7.92
C VAL A 133 6.46 -11.78 -7.67
N VAL A 134 5.22 -11.85 -7.19
CA VAL A 134 4.47 -13.10 -7.05
C VAL A 134 3.35 -13.18 -8.07
N VAL A 135 3.06 -14.38 -8.55
CA VAL A 135 1.95 -14.66 -9.46
C VAL A 135 1.26 -15.94 -9.00
N ASP A 136 -0.03 -16.08 -9.29
CA ASP A 136 -0.71 -17.35 -9.04
C ASP A 136 -0.06 -18.45 -9.89
N ALA A 137 0.25 -19.58 -9.26
CA ALA A 137 1.01 -20.64 -9.91
C ALA A 137 0.30 -21.21 -11.14
N ASP A 138 -1.03 -21.28 -11.09
CA ASP A 138 -1.91 -21.76 -12.16
C ASP A 138 -2.47 -20.64 -13.06
N ALA A 139 -1.97 -19.39 -12.91
CA ALA A 139 -2.28 -18.34 -13.88
C ALA A 139 -1.75 -18.71 -15.28
N PRO A 140 -2.46 -18.31 -16.35
CA PRO A 140 -1.92 -18.44 -17.71
C PRO A 140 -0.57 -17.74 -17.87
N GLU A 141 0.31 -18.30 -18.70
CA GLU A 141 1.68 -17.76 -18.87
C GLU A 141 1.67 -16.33 -19.41
N GLU A 142 0.70 -15.98 -20.26
CA GLU A 142 0.53 -14.60 -20.74
C GLU A 142 0.16 -13.62 -19.62
N ILE A 143 -0.55 -14.07 -18.58
CA ILE A 143 -0.88 -13.26 -17.40
C ILE A 143 0.36 -13.09 -16.53
N LYS A 144 1.14 -14.15 -16.32
CA LYS A 144 2.42 -14.08 -15.59
C LYS A 144 3.40 -13.12 -16.26
N GLU A 145 3.49 -13.18 -17.59
CA GLU A 145 4.32 -12.28 -18.37
C GLU A 145 3.84 -10.82 -18.30
N GLU A 146 2.52 -10.59 -18.29
CA GLU A 146 1.96 -9.25 -18.11
C GLU A 146 2.29 -8.69 -16.71
N PHE A 147 2.12 -9.49 -15.65
CA PHE A 147 2.54 -9.11 -14.29
C PHE A 147 4.04 -8.74 -14.25
N ARG A 148 4.90 -9.54 -14.89
CA ARG A 148 6.34 -9.27 -14.97
C ARG A 148 6.62 -7.92 -15.61
N LYS A 149 6.05 -7.63 -16.78
CA LYS A 149 6.26 -6.37 -17.51
C LYS A 149 5.75 -5.17 -16.72
N MET A 150 4.53 -5.24 -16.20
CA MET A 150 3.92 -4.13 -15.48
C MET A 150 4.66 -3.82 -14.17
N ASN A 151 5.16 -4.84 -13.45
CA ASN A 151 5.97 -4.60 -12.26
C ASN A 151 7.33 -3.99 -12.58
N ILE A 152 7.98 -4.37 -13.68
CA ILE A 152 9.24 -3.73 -14.12
C ILE A 152 8.99 -2.26 -14.48
N LEU A 153 7.87 -1.98 -15.16
CA LEU A 153 7.49 -0.62 -15.55
C LEU A 153 7.19 0.28 -14.35
N THR A 154 6.53 -0.24 -13.30
CA THR A 154 5.94 0.57 -12.23
C THR A 154 6.73 0.51 -10.91
N PHE A 155 6.66 -0.63 -10.20
CA PHE A 155 7.23 -0.83 -8.86
C PHE A 155 8.55 -1.60 -8.86
N ASN A 156 9.46 -1.20 -9.75
CA ASN A 156 10.86 -1.62 -9.78
C ASN A 156 11.75 -0.40 -9.51
N GLN A 157 13.04 -0.58 -9.18
CA GLN A 157 13.90 0.54 -8.73
C GLN A 157 13.98 1.72 -9.72
N GLY A 158 13.88 1.47 -11.03
CA GLY A 158 13.80 2.49 -12.08
C GLY A 158 12.40 2.67 -12.68
N GLY A 159 11.37 2.12 -12.04
CA GLY A 159 9.99 2.15 -12.49
C GLY A 159 9.33 3.49 -12.20
N THR A 160 8.22 3.75 -12.90
CA THR A 160 7.56 5.05 -12.97
C THR A 160 6.83 5.47 -11.69
N PHE A 161 6.72 4.59 -10.70
CA PHE A 161 6.13 4.89 -9.38
C PHE A 161 7.21 4.85 -8.28
N GLU A 162 8.00 3.78 -8.22
CA GLU A 162 8.95 3.54 -7.14
C GLU A 162 10.03 4.64 -7.00
N GLN A 163 10.44 5.25 -8.12
CA GLN A 163 11.43 6.33 -8.09
C GLN A 163 10.92 7.59 -7.38
N ASP A 164 9.64 7.94 -7.57
CA ASP A 164 9.01 9.09 -6.93
C ASP A 164 8.79 8.84 -5.42
N ASP A 165 8.53 7.59 -5.04
CA ASP A 165 8.50 7.17 -3.63
C ASP A 165 9.85 7.37 -2.94
N GLY A 166 10.92 6.89 -3.57
CA GLY A 166 12.28 7.00 -3.05
C GLY A 166 12.74 8.45 -2.86
N GLU A 167 12.41 9.34 -3.81
CA GLU A 167 12.78 10.75 -3.77
C GLU A 167 12.25 11.44 -2.50
N ASN A 168 10.97 11.19 -2.16
CA ASN A 168 10.36 11.72 -0.93
C ASN A 168 11.10 11.26 0.33
N TRP A 169 11.43 9.97 0.42
CA TRP A 169 12.12 9.43 1.60
C TRP A 169 13.54 9.97 1.74
N VAL A 170 14.26 10.08 0.63
CA VAL A 170 15.63 10.60 0.61
C VAL A 170 15.67 12.05 1.08
N GLU A 171 14.76 12.89 0.60
CA GLU A 171 14.70 14.31 1.00
C GLU A 171 14.31 14.50 2.47
N VAL A 172 13.31 13.76 2.97
CA VAL A 172 12.98 13.77 4.40
C VAL A 172 14.22 13.44 5.24
N GLN A 173 15.00 12.43 4.84
CA GLN A 173 16.20 12.04 5.58
C GLN A 173 17.33 13.07 5.51
N ARG A 174 17.48 13.79 4.39
CA ARG A 174 18.43 14.92 4.27
C ARG A 174 18.08 16.05 5.23
N VAL A 175 16.80 16.44 5.29
CA VAL A 175 16.31 17.51 6.17
C VAL A 175 16.50 17.15 7.65
N LEU A 176 16.28 15.88 8.01
CA LEU A 176 16.45 15.41 9.39
C LEU A 176 17.90 15.43 9.89
N ARG A 177 18.89 15.87 9.12
CA ARG A 177 20.22 16.21 9.66
C ARG A 177 20.17 17.48 10.52
N GLY A 178 19.23 18.38 10.27
CA GLY A 178 19.05 19.62 11.04
C GLY A 178 18.69 19.37 12.50
N HIS A 179 19.20 20.21 13.41
CA HIS A 179 18.89 20.10 14.84
C HIS A 179 17.43 20.45 15.14
N VAL A 180 16.95 21.58 14.58
CA VAL A 180 15.55 22.03 14.77
C VAL A 180 14.57 21.07 14.12
N ALA A 181 14.88 20.56 12.91
CA ALA A 181 14.01 19.63 12.19
C ALA A 181 13.72 18.35 13.01
N ARG A 182 14.70 17.85 13.77
CA ARG A 182 14.56 16.64 14.61
C ARG A 182 13.90 16.87 15.96
N SER A 183 13.69 18.12 16.37
CA SER A 183 13.09 18.43 17.68
C SER A 183 11.57 18.67 17.61
N GLN A 184 11.00 18.67 16.39
CA GLN A 184 9.56 18.87 16.19
C GLN A 184 8.84 17.53 15.99
N PRO A 185 7.64 17.37 16.56
CA PRO A 185 6.80 16.21 16.25
C PRO A 185 6.23 16.30 14.84
N PHE A 186 6.17 15.17 14.13
CA PHE A 186 5.40 15.06 12.90
C PHE A 186 3.90 14.99 13.19
N CYS A 187 3.08 15.53 12.28
CA CYS A 187 1.63 15.43 12.39
C CYS A 187 1.16 14.05 11.89
N ALA A 188 0.77 13.16 12.82
CA ALA A 188 0.18 11.85 12.51
C ALA A 188 -1.31 11.76 12.94
N GLN A 189 -2.02 12.89 12.80
CA GLN A 189 -3.38 13.08 13.34
C GLN A 189 -4.49 12.85 12.31
N MET A 190 -4.16 12.46 11.06
CA MET A 190 -5.17 12.31 10.01
C MET A 190 -6.22 11.26 10.40
N GLY A 191 -7.49 11.68 10.41
CA GLY A 191 -8.63 10.85 10.80
C GLY A 191 -8.77 10.58 12.31
N LEU A 192 -7.89 11.13 13.16
CA LEU A 192 -8.02 11.00 14.61
C LEU A 192 -9.29 11.73 15.09
N ASN A 193 -10.03 11.11 16.00
CA ASN A 193 -11.31 11.61 16.52
C ASN A 193 -12.40 11.86 15.45
N LYS A 194 -12.25 11.31 14.23
CA LYS A 194 -13.25 11.40 13.17
C LYS A 194 -14.26 10.24 13.31
N PRO A 195 -15.51 10.49 13.74
CA PRO A 195 -16.53 9.44 13.80
C PRO A 195 -16.95 9.01 12.39
N ASN A 196 -17.62 7.85 12.29
CA ASN A 196 -18.27 7.36 11.08
C ASN A 196 -17.34 7.17 9.86
N ALA A 197 -16.04 6.92 10.10
CA ALA A 197 -15.06 6.63 9.05
C ALA A 197 -14.78 5.12 8.89
N ASN A 198 -15.30 4.27 9.77
CA ASN A 198 -15.15 2.82 9.68
C ASN A 198 -16.14 2.22 8.67
N ASN A 199 -15.83 1.02 8.20
CA ASN A 199 -16.72 0.20 7.38
C ASN A 199 -16.88 -1.18 8.03
N PRO A 200 -18.09 -1.54 8.51
CA PRO A 200 -18.33 -2.80 9.20
C PRO A 200 -18.37 -4.03 8.28
N GLU A 201 -18.40 -3.85 6.95
CA GLU A 201 -18.30 -4.96 6.00
C GLU A 201 -16.91 -5.63 6.03
N PHE A 202 -15.89 -4.91 6.51
CA PHE A 202 -14.54 -5.40 6.65
C PHE A 202 -14.23 -5.74 8.10
N PRO A 203 -13.51 -6.84 8.38
CA PRO A 203 -13.21 -7.27 9.72
C PRO A 203 -12.20 -6.34 10.43
N GLY A 204 -12.32 -6.25 11.76
CA GLY A 204 -11.37 -5.53 12.61
C GLY A 204 -11.57 -4.01 12.63
N LYS A 205 -10.49 -3.28 12.98
CA LYS A 205 -10.54 -1.82 13.09
C LYS A 205 -10.32 -1.20 11.72
N THR A 206 -11.34 -0.53 11.19
CA THR A 206 -11.25 0.19 9.93
C THR A 206 -11.42 1.70 10.08
N SER A 207 -10.87 2.43 9.11
CA SER A 207 -11.03 3.88 8.91
C SER A 207 -11.16 4.19 7.42
N TYR A 208 -11.20 5.48 7.09
CA TYR A 208 -11.18 5.95 5.70
C TYR A 208 -9.83 5.65 5.05
N VAL A 209 -9.80 5.49 3.72
CA VAL A 209 -8.59 5.23 2.93
C VAL A 209 -7.53 6.32 3.08
N TYR A 210 -7.94 7.59 3.15
CA TYR A 210 -7.06 8.70 3.51
C TYR A 210 -7.11 8.89 5.04
N GLY A 211 -6.19 8.22 5.72
CA GLY A 211 -6.07 8.28 7.17
C GLY A 211 -4.77 7.65 7.67
N GLU A 212 -4.43 8.00 8.91
CA GLU A 212 -3.20 7.54 9.57
C GLU A 212 -3.52 6.63 10.77
N GLU A 213 -4.67 5.94 10.76
CA GLU A 213 -5.03 5.03 11.84
C GLU A 213 -4.10 3.83 11.90
N ALA A 214 -3.77 3.24 10.74
CA ALA A 214 -2.78 2.18 10.63
C ALA A 214 -1.37 2.68 10.94
N ALA A 215 -0.99 3.89 10.50
CA ALA A 215 0.31 4.52 10.85
C ALA A 215 0.45 4.70 12.36
N ARG A 216 -0.59 5.22 13.05
CA ARG A 216 -0.61 5.30 14.52
C ARG A 216 -0.49 3.92 15.15
N GLY A 217 -1.14 2.89 14.60
CA GLY A 217 -0.99 1.50 15.04
C GLY A 217 0.43 0.96 14.87
N PHE A 218 1.07 1.26 13.74
CA PHE A 218 2.44 0.89 13.41
C PHE A 218 3.42 1.50 14.41
N TYR A 219 3.38 2.83 14.60
CA TYR A 219 4.28 3.53 15.52
C TYR A 219 4.00 3.22 16.99
N HIS A 220 2.74 2.96 17.36
CA HIS A 220 2.41 2.48 18.70
C HIS A 220 3.01 1.10 18.96
N HIS A 221 2.91 0.16 18.02
CA HIS A 221 3.52 -1.15 18.22
C HIS A 221 5.05 -1.07 18.23
N TRP A 222 5.65 -0.23 17.38
CA TRP A 222 7.07 0.08 17.43
C TRP A 222 7.49 0.58 18.81
N SER A 223 6.77 1.56 19.39
CA SER A 223 7.13 2.08 20.71
C SER A 223 6.97 1.05 21.82
N ARG A 224 5.97 0.16 21.73
CA ARG A 224 5.83 -0.98 22.63
C ARG A 224 7.04 -1.92 22.53
N MET A 225 7.41 -2.38 21.33
CA MET A 225 8.58 -3.26 21.15
C MET A 225 9.89 -2.62 21.63
N MET A 226 10.03 -1.30 21.52
CA MET A 226 11.21 -0.56 21.94
C MET A 226 11.29 -0.31 23.45
N SER A 227 10.17 -0.37 24.18
CA SER A 227 10.09 0.01 25.59
C SER A 227 9.68 -1.12 26.54
N GLU A 228 9.11 -2.20 26.02
CA GLU A 228 8.68 -3.37 26.79
C GLU A 228 9.74 -4.50 26.67
N PRO A 229 10.48 -4.82 27.75
CA PRO A 229 11.65 -5.68 27.66
C PRO A 229 11.32 -7.18 27.52
N THR A 230 10.07 -7.59 27.78
CA THR A 230 9.69 -9.01 27.78
C THR A 230 8.43 -9.26 26.96
N TRP A 231 8.33 -10.50 26.46
CA TRP A 231 7.12 -10.96 25.79
C TRP A 231 5.91 -11.06 26.72
N GLU A 232 6.11 -11.11 28.04
CA GLU A 232 5.02 -11.17 29.01
C GLU A 232 4.16 -9.91 28.97
N SER A 233 4.77 -8.74 28.83
CA SER A 233 4.04 -7.48 28.61
C SER A 233 3.68 -7.27 27.13
N LEU A 234 4.55 -7.71 26.20
CA LEU A 234 4.42 -7.36 24.77
C LEU A 234 3.37 -8.18 24.01
N ARG A 235 3.15 -9.44 24.37
CA ARG A 235 2.24 -10.36 23.65
C ARG A 235 0.78 -9.83 23.61
N PRO A 236 -0.02 -10.23 22.60
CA PRO A 236 -1.43 -9.83 22.50
C PRO A 236 -2.30 -10.24 23.68
#